data_AF-A0A812P4A6-F1
#
_entry.id   AF-A0A812P4A6-F1
#
_cell.length_a   1.000
_cell.length_b   1.000
_cell.length_c   1.000
_cell.angle_alpha   90.00
_cell.angle_beta   90.00
_cell.angle_gamma   90.00
#
_symmetry.space_group_name_H-M   'P 1'
#
loop_
_entity.id
_entity.type
_entity.pdbx_description
1 polymer ?
#
loop_
_entity_poly.entity_id
_entity_poly.type
_entity_poly.pdbx_seq_one_letter_code
_entity_poly.pdbx_strand_id
1 'polypeptide(L)'
;MLGLGRSEEGFLLAKQVPKAFRDARGELPRLVLGTLRGMWHYEGDSFVMRARRDIPQGEEITVSYLAEESLLESTASRRSQLEATKHFLCNCATCSQALDPVRGFRCPGCGKGDIFLEMVMGSLQPSTQGACGVCGFQPTEAQAKEMIDQEARVEECVQEWDRKVNNAATYLPQDTALRLEKNMAGLFADGHWLRDRVARHLVSFYEALGAAEEALSFATRCVDFAAKVYPGFSALHAWSLETQGDLILRVAGFGVGPDHVEAPGSVDAEVCREVTGVYSEAAEALRALFGADHEFYVAIRDKRDALRELCTANGRQSPKDVTNRAKPEETW
;
A
#
# COMPACT_ATOMS: atom_id res chain seq x y z
N MET A 1 -14.24 2.80 11.77
CA MET A 1 -15.39 2.01 11.27
C MET A 1 -15.81 2.54 9.90
N LEU A 2 -14.92 2.41 8.91
CA LEU A 2 -15.22 2.60 7.50
C LEU A 2 -15.11 1.22 6.87
N GLY A 3 -16.23 0.51 6.82
CA GLY A 3 -16.34 -0.61 5.89
C GLY A 3 -16.17 -0.02 4.51
N LEU A 4 -15.10 -0.41 3.81
CA LEU A 4 -15.00 -0.23 2.37
C LEU A 4 -16.17 -1.00 1.76
N GLY A 5 -17.32 -0.34 1.66
CA GLY A 5 -18.45 -0.75 0.85
C GLY A 5 -17.98 -0.70 -0.59
N ARG A 6 -17.28 -1.77 -1.00
CA ARG A 6 -16.95 -2.04 -2.38
C ARG A 6 -18.28 -2.21 -3.10
N SER A 7 -18.64 -1.27 -3.95
CA SER A 7 -19.61 -1.54 -5.00
C SER A 7 -18.98 -2.59 -5.92
N GLU A 8 -19.40 -3.84 -5.75
CA GLU A 8 -19.02 -4.99 -6.58
C GLU A 8 -19.50 -4.87 -8.05
N GLU A 9 -20.11 -3.75 -8.45
CA GLU A 9 -20.68 -3.58 -9.78
C GLU A 9 -19.65 -3.20 -10.86
N GLY A 10 -18.40 -2.87 -10.48
CA GLY A 10 -17.34 -2.55 -11.44
C GLY A 10 -16.63 -3.76 -12.09
N PHE A 11 -16.80 -4.98 -11.57
CA PHE A 11 -15.96 -6.12 -11.94
C PHE A 11 -16.56 -7.07 -13.00
N LEU A 12 -17.80 -6.85 -13.44
CA LEU A 12 -18.54 -7.82 -14.25
C LEU A 12 -18.51 -7.63 -15.77
N LEU A 13 -17.86 -6.59 -16.31
CA LEU A 13 -17.89 -6.30 -17.76
C LEU A 13 -16.55 -6.41 -18.52
N ALA A 14 -15.53 -7.03 -17.95
CA ALA A 14 -14.32 -7.41 -18.70
C ALA A 14 -14.47 -8.71 -19.53
N LYS A 15 -15.71 -9.13 -19.85
CA LYS A 15 -16.02 -10.46 -20.43
C LYS A 15 -16.03 -10.54 -21.96
N GLN A 16 -15.58 -9.53 -22.70
CA GLN A 16 -15.42 -9.65 -24.15
C GLN A 16 -14.11 -9.03 -24.64
N VAL A 17 -13.01 -9.77 -24.50
CA VAL A 17 -11.80 -9.56 -25.31
C VAL A 17 -11.87 -10.53 -26.49
N PRO A 18 -11.70 -10.07 -27.75
CA PRO A 18 -11.69 -10.95 -28.91
C PRO A 18 -10.63 -12.05 -28.80
N LYS A 19 -10.98 -13.26 -29.26
CA LYS A 19 -10.06 -14.41 -29.32
C LYS A 19 -8.78 -14.04 -30.09
N ALA A 20 -7.65 -14.13 -29.39
CA ALA A 20 -6.26 -14.30 -29.85
C ALA A 20 -5.85 -13.59 -31.17
N PHE A 21 -5.22 -12.42 -31.04
CA PHE A 21 -4.28 -11.93 -32.05
C PHE A 21 -2.95 -12.66 -31.87
N ARG A 22 -2.63 -13.61 -32.76
CA ARG A 22 -1.26 -14.15 -32.90
C ARG A 22 -0.47 -13.23 -33.81
N ASP A 23 0.81 -13.01 -33.52
CA ASP A 23 1.68 -12.26 -34.43
C ASP A 23 1.87 -13.02 -35.76
N ALA A 24 2.48 -12.37 -36.76
CA ALA A 24 2.72 -12.99 -38.07
C ALA A 24 3.59 -14.27 -38.05
N ARG A 25 4.14 -14.64 -36.88
CA ARG A 25 4.95 -15.85 -36.65
C ARG A 25 4.23 -16.89 -35.79
N GLY A 26 2.97 -16.65 -35.43
CA GLY A 26 2.18 -17.58 -34.62
C GLY A 26 2.52 -17.56 -33.13
N GLU A 27 3.35 -16.62 -32.68
CA GLU A 27 3.72 -16.42 -31.28
C GLU A 27 2.72 -15.49 -30.57
N LEU A 28 2.57 -15.66 -29.26
CA LEU A 28 1.82 -14.73 -28.43
C LEU A 28 2.53 -13.36 -28.47
N PRO A 29 1.79 -12.25 -28.67
CA PRO A 29 2.40 -10.92 -28.77
C PRO A 29 3.18 -10.61 -27.49
N ARG A 30 4.50 -10.38 -27.64
CA ARG A 30 5.37 -9.92 -26.56
C ARG A 30 5.13 -8.42 -26.37
N LEU A 31 4.19 -8.07 -25.50
CA LEU A 31 4.00 -6.69 -25.05
C LEU A 31 5.14 -6.32 -24.07
N VAL A 32 6.03 -5.43 -24.52
CA VAL A 32 7.11 -4.86 -23.71
C VAL A 32 6.53 -3.68 -22.93
N LEU A 33 5.84 -3.97 -21.84
CA LEU A 33 5.24 -2.92 -21.01
C LEU A 33 6.32 -2.29 -20.13
N GLY A 34 6.93 -1.19 -20.55
CA GLY A 34 7.61 -0.28 -19.61
C GLY A 34 6.61 0.29 -18.59
N THR A 35 7.13 0.72 -17.43
CA THR A 35 6.44 1.44 -16.34
C THR A 35 5.10 2.07 -16.76
N LEU A 36 4.02 1.74 -16.04
CA LEU A 36 2.66 2.21 -16.35
C LEU A 36 2.62 3.72 -16.58
N ARG A 37 1.98 4.13 -17.67
CA ARG A 37 1.96 5.52 -18.14
C ARG A 37 0.61 6.18 -17.99
N GLY A 38 -0.44 5.37 -18.09
CA GLY A 38 -1.82 5.78 -17.90
C GLY A 38 -2.41 5.23 -16.60
N MET A 39 -3.33 6.01 -16.05
CA MET A 39 -4.35 5.57 -15.12
C MET A 39 -5.70 5.81 -15.80
N TRP A 40 -6.67 4.96 -15.51
CA TRP A 40 -8.04 5.23 -15.90
C TRP A 40 -9.00 5.10 -14.72
N HIS A 41 -10.09 5.86 -14.77
CA HIS A 41 -11.23 5.75 -13.88
C HIS A 41 -12.53 6.06 -14.63
N TYR A 42 -13.66 5.72 -14.04
CA TYR A 42 -14.96 6.14 -14.54
C TYR A 42 -15.36 7.48 -13.93
N GLU A 43 -16.05 8.30 -14.72
CA GLU A 43 -16.76 9.49 -14.28
C GLU A 43 -18.17 9.46 -14.89
N GLY A 44 -19.14 8.98 -14.10
CA GLY A 44 -20.42 8.53 -14.65
C GLY A 44 -20.22 7.41 -15.66
N ASP A 45 -20.74 7.58 -16.88
CA ASP A 45 -20.58 6.63 -17.98
C ASP A 45 -19.31 6.87 -18.83
N SER A 46 -18.48 7.87 -18.47
CA SER A 46 -17.28 8.24 -19.22
C SER A 46 -16.05 7.49 -18.72
N PHE A 47 -15.24 6.98 -19.65
CA PHE A 47 -13.92 6.45 -19.36
C PHE A 47 -12.88 7.57 -19.44
N VAL A 48 -12.31 7.95 -18.29
CA VAL A 48 -11.32 9.02 -18.19
C VAL A 48 -9.93 8.40 -18.12
N MET A 49 -9.07 8.75 -19.08
CA MET A 49 -7.67 8.33 -19.12
C MET A 49 -6.77 9.53 -18.75
N ARG A 50 -5.89 9.34 -17.77
CA ARG A 50 -4.94 10.35 -17.30
C ARG A 50 -3.52 9.82 -17.37
N ALA A 51 -2.58 10.69 -17.72
CA ALA A 51 -1.16 10.34 -17.70
C ALA A 51 -0.64 10.36 -16.24
N ARG A 52 0.08 9.32 -15.83
CA ARG A 52 0.77 9.24 -14.52
C ARG A 52 2.11 9.97 -14.50
N ARG A 53 2.62 10.31 -15.68
CA ARG A 53 3.90 11.00 -15.91
C ARG A 53 3.87 11.67 -17.27
N ASP A 54 4.88 12.46 -17.57
CA ASP A 54 5.10 12.95 -18.92
C ASP A 54 5.32 11.78 -19.91
N ILE A 55 4.67 11.87 -21.08
CA ILE A 55 4.72 10.87 -22.15
C ILE A 55 5.17 11.58 -23.44
N PRO A 56 6.43 11.40 -23.87
CA PRO A 56 6.92 11.88 -25.16
C PRO A 56 6.07 11.43 -26.36
N GLN A 57 6.05 12.26 -27.40
CA GLN A 57 5.38 11.92 -28.65
C GLN A 57 5.92 10.62 -29.24
N GLY A 58 5.01 9.71 -29.60
CA GLY A 58 5.35 8.40 -30.18
C GLY A 58 5.65 7.31 -29.15
N GLU A 59 5.68 7.62 -27.84
CA GLU A 59 5.76 6.59 -26.81
C GLU A 59 4.41 5.86 -26.66
N GLU A 60 4.47 4.54 -26.50
CA GLU A 60 3.29 3.69 -26.26
C GLU A 60 2.61 4.07 -24.94
N ILE A 61 1.30 4.29 -24.94
CA ILE A 61 0.52 4.49 -23.71
C ILE A 61 0.16 3.13 -23.11
N THR A 62 0.55 2.91 -21.85
CA THR A 62 0.36 1.63 -21.15
C THR A 62 -0.45 1.80 -19.88
N VAL A 63 -1.40 0.90 -19.64
CA VAL A 63 -2.24 0.85 -18.44
C VAL A 63 -2.15 -0.52 -17.77
N SER A 64 -2.48 -0.57 -16.48
CA SER A 64 -2.60 -1.84 -15.76
C SER A 64 -3.94 -2.50 -16.07
N TYR A 65 -3.92 -3.82 -16.30
CA TYR A 65 -5.13 -4.65 -16.22
C TYR A 65 -5.38 -5.20 -14.82
N LEU A 66 -4.40 -5.09 -13.93
CA LEU A 66 -4.47 -5.50 -12.54
C LEU A 66 -4.94 -4.33 -11.68
N ALA A 67 -5.61 -4.64 -10.57
CA ALA A 67 -5.92 -3.66 -9.53
C ALA A 67 -4.63 -3.10 -8.91
N GLU A 68 -4.72 -1.93 -8.26
CA GLU A 68 -3.55 -1.25 -7.69
C GLU A 68 -2.88 -2.10 -6.60
N GLU A 69 -3.65 -2.88 -5.83
CA GLU A 69 -3.14 -3.81 -4.82
C GLU A 69 -2.32 -4.94 -5.45
N SER A 70 -2.80 -5.48 -6.56
CA SER A 70 -2.12 -6.56 -7.29
C SER A 70 -0.81 -6.10 -7.92
N LEU A 71 -0.61 -4.79 -8.15
CA LEU A 71 0.65 -4.26 -8.65
C LEU A 71 1.80 -4.41 -7.65
N LEU A 72 1.50 -4.51 -6.35
CA LEU A 72 2.50 -4.69 -5.30
C LEU A 72 2.83 -6.16 -5.01
N GLU A 73 2.10 -7.10 -5.63
CA GLU A 73 2.33 -8.54 -5.44
C GLU A 73 3.54 -9.04 -6.24
N SER A 74 3.96 -10.28 -6.00
CA SER A 74 5.05 -10.91 -6.76
C SER A 74 4.78 -10.96 -8.27
N THR A 75 5.86 -11.00 -9.05
CA THR A 75 5.84 -11.27 -10.50
C THR A 75 5.06 -12.54 -10.84
N ALA A 76 5.18 -13.59 -10.01
CA ALA A 76 4.42 -14.83 -10.18
C ALA A 76 2.92 -14.60 -10.01
N SER A 77 2.50 -13.91 -8.94
CA SER A 77 1.08 -13.59 -8.71
C SER A 77 0.50 -12.73 -9.84
N ARG A 78 1.20 -11.65 -10.22
CA ARG A 78 0.77 -10.75 -11.30
C ARG A 78 0.61 -11.49 -12.63
N ARG A 79 1.55 -12.37 -12.96
CA ARG A 79 1.50 -13.19 -14.19
C ARG A 79 0.34 -14.20 -14.15
N SER A 80 0.14 -14.88 -13.04
CA SER A 80 -0.97 -15.81 -12.85
C SER A 80 -2.33 -15.14 -13.12
N GLN A 81 -2.54 -13.96 -12.54
CA GLN A 81 -3.78 -13.19 -12.75
C GLN A 81 -3.96 -12.74 -14.21
N LEU A 82 -2.89 -12.25 -14.85
CA LEU A 82 -2.95 -11.83 -16.26
C LEU A 82 -3.15 -13.00 -17.22
N GLU A 83 -2.53 -14.15 -16.93
CA GLU A 83 -2.73 -15.37 -17.72
C GLU A 83 -4.17 -15.88 -17.58
N ALA A 84 -4.71 -15.89 -16.36
CA ALA A 84 -6.08 -16.33 -16.09
C ALA A 84 -7.13 -15.41 -16.73
N THR A 85 -6.92 -14.09 -16.72
CA THR A 85 -7.94 -13.11 -17.13
C THR A 85 -7.75 -12.53 -18.53
N LYS A 86 -6.51 -12.49 -19.04
CA LYS A 86 -6.11 -11.86 -20.32
C LYS A 86 -5.32 -12.79 -21.23
N HIS A 87 -4.99 -14.01 -20.79
CA HIS A 87 -4.32 -15.05 -21.59
C HIS A 87 -2.96 -14.63 -22.18
N PHE A 88 -2.16 -13.87 -21.44
CA PHE A 88 -0.78 -13.57 -21.81
C PHE A 88 0.15 -13.56 -20.59
N LEU A 89 1.44 -13.78 -20.85
CA LEU A 89 2.49 -13.68 -19.85
C LEU A 89 3.15 -12.29 -19.93
N CYS A 90 3.05 -11.50 -18.85
CA CYS A 90 3.62 -10.17 -18.83
C CYS A 90 5.16 -10.20 -18.88
N ASN A 91 5.73 -9.38 -19.76
CA ASN A 91 7.17 -9.18 -19.90
C ASN A 91 7.54 -7.68 -19.76
N CYS A 92 6.86 -7.00 -18.82
CA CYS A 92 7.20 -5.64 -18.43
C CYS A 92 8.59 -5.59 -17.79
N ALA A 93 9.20 -4.40 -17.73
CA ALA A 93 10.52 -4.22 -17.12
C ALA A 93 10.62 -4.81 -15.70
N THR A 94 9.53 -4.76 -14.93
CA THR A 94 9.43 -5.39 -13.61
C THR A 94 9.36 -6.91 -13.68
N CYS A 95 8.47 -7.47 -14.51
CA CYS A 95 8.29 -8.92 -14.64
C CYS A 95 9.45 -9.61 -15.37
N SER A 96 10.29 -8.87 -16.09
CA SER A 96 11.48 -9.39 -16.77
C SER A 96 12.72 -9.46 -15.88
N GLN A 97 12.65 -9.01 -14.62
CA GLN A 97 13.76 -9.15 -13.69
C GLN A 97 13.96 -10.63 -13.32
N ALA A 98 15.21 -11.06 -13.25
CA ALA A 98 15.57 -12.44 -12.91
C ALA A 98 15.22 -12.77 -11.45
N LEU A 99 15.49 -11.81 -10.55
CA LEU A 99 15.11 -11.85 -9.15
C LEU A 99 13.92 -10.92 -8.93
N ASP A 100 12.90 -11.41 -8.24
CA ASP A 100 11.72 -10.60 -7.90
C ASP A 100 11.99 -9.81 -6.61
N PRO A 101 12.14 -8.47 -6.66
CA PRO A 101 12.58 -7.67 -5.51
C PRO A 101 11.59 -7.67 -4.35
N VAL A 102 10.34 -8.07 -4.58
CA VAL A 102 9.29 -8.14 -3.55
C VAL A 102 9.01 -9.55 -3.05
N ARG A 103 9.84 -10.52 -3.44
CA ARG A 103 9.67 -11.94 -3.08
C ARG A 103 10.90 -12.53 -2.41
N GLY A 104 11.43 -11.78 -1.45
CA GLY A 104 12.57 -12.20 -0.63
C GLY A 104 12.16 -13.07 0.57
N PHE A 105 12.86 -14.16 0.79
CA PHE A 105 12.70 -15.06 1.95
C PHE A 105 13.70 -14.71 3.04
N ARG A 106 13.31 -14.90 4.31
CA ARG A 106 14.26 -14.73 5.41
C ARG A 106 15.29 -15.86 5.36
N CYS A 107 16.57 -15.52 5.43
CA CYS A 107 17.64 -16.51 5.36
C CYS A 107 17.59 -17.49 6.55
N PRO A 108 17.45 -18.81 6.32
CA PRO A 108 17.43 -19.79 7.41
C PRO A 108 18.82 -20.01 8.00
N GLY A 109 19.89 -19.65 7.28
CA GLY A 109 21.27 -19.79 7.76
C GLY A 109 21.64 -18.80 8.87
N CYS A 110 21.19 -17.54 8.76
CA CYS A 110 21.56 -16.50 9.73
C CYS A 110 20.37 -15.81 10.41
N GLY A 111 19.14 -15.99 9.92
CA GLY A 111 17.94 -15.33 10.43
C GLY A 111 17.92 -13.81 10.27
N LYS A 112 18.87 -13.23 9.53
CA LYS A 112 19.05 -11.77 9.39
C LYS A 112 18.98 -11.31 7.94
N GLY A 113 19.74 -11.93 7.05
CA GLY A 113 19.73 -11.55 5.63
C GLY A 113 18.55 -12.16 4.88
N ASP A 114 18.43 -11.79 3.61
CA ASP A 114 17.35 -12.21 2.73
C ASP A 114 17.87 -13.06 1.58
N ILE A 115 17.02 -13.93 1.03
CA ILE A 115 17.30 -14.82 -0.10
C ILE A 115 16.25 -14.56 -1.18
N PHE A 116 16.68 -14.53 -2.43
CA PHE A 116 15.78 -14.38 -3.58
C PHE A 116 15.92 -15.62 -4.47
N LEU A 117 14.80 -16.13 -4.98
CA LEU A 117 14.81 -17.24 -5.93
C LEU A 117 14.74 -16.68 -7.36
N GLU A 118 15.53 -17.25 -8.26
CA GLU A 118 15.61 -16.80 -9.64
C GLU A 118 14.59 -17.51 -10.52
N MET A 119 13.94 -16.76 -11.40
CA MET A 119 13.01 -17.30 -12.39
C MET A 119 13.76 -17.86 -13.60
N VAL A 120 13.95 -19.17 -13.66
CA VAL A 120 14.63 -19.87 -14.75
C VAL A 120 13.64 -20.77 -15.49
N MET A 121 13.39 -20.48 -16.77
CA MET A 121 12.49 -21.25 -17.65
C MET A 121 11.09 -21.51 -17.05
N GLY A 122 10.55 -20.55 -16.30
CA GLY A 122 9.22 -20.67 -15.66
C GLY A 122 9.22 -21.40 -14.31
N SER A 123 10.40 -21.74 -13.77
CA SER A 123 10.55 -22.35 -12.45
C SER A 123 11.42 -21.47 -11.54
N LEU A 124 11.10 -21.43 -10.25
CA LEU A 124 11.93 -20.74 -9.26
C LEU A 124 13.06 -21.65 -8.83
N GLN A 125 14.29 -21.17 -8.92
CA GLN A 125 15.49 -21.93 -8.61
C GLN A 125 16.40 -21.14 -7.67
N PRO A 126 17.17 -21.81 -6.79
CA PRO A 126 18.29 -21.17 -6.12
C PRO A 126 19.29 -20.60 -7.12
N SER A 127 19.84 -19.43 -6.84
CA SER A 127 20.95 -18.90 -7.61
C SER A 127 21.97 -18.19 -6.75
N THR A 128 23.17 -18.01 -7.29
CA THR A 128 24.25 -17.27 -6.61
C THR A 128 23.91 -15.79 -6.47
N GLN A 129 23.17 -15.22 -7.43
CA GLN A 129 22.70 -13.82 -7.37
C GLN A 129 21.66 -13.62 -6.26
N GLY A 130 20.86 -14.65 -5.97
CA GLY A 130 19.84 -14.64 -4.93
C GLY A 130 20.32 -15.15 -3.57
N ALA A 131 21.60 -15.47 -3.40
CA ALA A 131 22.16 -15.94 -2.15
C ALA A 131 22.12 -14.86 -1.06
N CYS A 132 22.18 -15.28 0.20
CA CYS A 132 22.09 -14.36 1.33
C CYS A 132 23.27 -13.37 1.35
N GLY A 133 22.98 -12.08 1.20
CA GLY A 133 24.00 -11.02 1.22
C GLY A 133 24.73 -10.85 2.57
N VAL A 134 24.24 -11.48 3.65
CA VAL A 134 24.84 -11.38 5.00
C VAL A 134 25.78 -12.54 5.30
N CYS A 135 25.35 -13.78 5.07
CA CYS A 135 26.14 -14.97 5.42
C CYS A 135 26.56 -15.83 4.22
N GLY A 136 26.18 -15.45 2.99
CA GLY A 136 26.48 -16.21 1.78
C GLY A 136 25.68 -17.50 1.62
N PHE A 137 24.71 -17.77 2.50
CA PHE A 137 23.87 -18.97 2.41
C PHE A 137 23.12 -19.00 1.08
N GLN A 138 23.28 -20.10 0.34
CA GLN A 138 22.53 -20.39 -0.88
C GLN A 138 21.68 -21.64 -0.61
N PRO A 139 20.34 -21.57 -0.80
CA PRO A 139 19.49 -22.72 -0.56
C PRO A 139 19.76 -23.84 -1.58
N THR A 140 19.58 -25.09 -1.17
CA THR A 140 19.44 -26.21 -2.11
C THR A 140 18.07 -26.16 -2.79
N GLU A 141 17.88 -26.92 -3.88
CA GLU A 141 16.58 -27.03 -4.55
C GLU A 141 15.46 -27.49 -3.58
N ALA A 142 15.76 -28.45 -2.70
CA ALA A 142 14.81 -28.92 -1.69
C ALA A 142 14.44 -27.81 -0.68
N GLN A 143 15.41 -26.99 -0.27
CA GLN A 143 15.14 -25.86 0.63
C GLN A 143 14.35 -24.75 -0.07
N ALA A 144 14.67 -24.44 -1.33
CA ALA A 144 13.90 -23.49 -2.12
C ALA A 144 12.45 -23.99 -2.32
N LYS A 145 12.25 -25.28 -2.57
CA LYS A 145 10.92 -25.87 -2.64
C LYS A 145 10.15 -25.68 -1.34
N GLU A 146 10.75 -25.96 -0.19
CA GLU A 146 10.09 -25.75 1.11
C GLU A 146 9.72 -24.28 1.33
N MET A 147 10.60 -23.34 0.97
CA MET A 147 10.29 -21.90 1.04
C MET A 147 9.07 -21.52 0.19
N ILE A 148 8.99 -22.05 -1.04
CA ILE A 148 7.85 -21.82 -1.94
C ILE A 148 6.57 -22.44 -1.37
N ASP A 149 6.65 -23.67 -0.84
CA ASP A 149 5.50 -24.36 -0.24
C ASP A 149 4.99 -23.60 1.00
N GLN A 150 5.89 -23.03 1.81
CA GLN A 150 5.54 -22.16 2.94
C GLN A 150 4.86 -20.86 2.49
N GLU A 151 5.38 -20.21 1.45
CA GLU A 151 4.75 -19.02 0.86
C GLU A 151 3.32 -19.34 0.39
N ALA A 152 3.13 -20.43 -0.35
CA ALA A 152 1.83 -20.81 -0.86
C ALA A 152 0.79 -21.05 0.25
N ARG A 153 1.19 -21.68 1.37
CA ARG A 153 0.31 -21.87 2.54
C ARG A 153 -0.09 -20.55 3.19
N VAL A 154 0.84 -19.60 3.29
CA VAL A 154 0.53 -18.27 3.83
C VAL A 154 -0.37 -17.50 2.86
N GLU A 155 -0.07 -17.55 1.57
CA GLU A 155 -0.89 -16.91 0.54
C GLU A 155 -2.33 -17.43 0.56
N GLU A 156 -2.55 -18.74 0.67
CA GLU A 156 -3.90 -19.33 0.76
C GLU A 156 -4.68 -18.79 1.97
N CYS A 157 -4.03 -18.70 3.14
CA CYS A 157 -4.63 -18.11 4.34
C CYS A 157 -5.01 -16.64 4.14
N VAL A 158 -4.12 -15.85 3.53
CA VAL A 158 -4.37 -14.41 3.30
C VAL A 158 -5.46 -14.19 2.26
N GLN A 159 -5.47 -14.98 1.18
CA GLN A 159 -6.54 -14.94 0.18
C GLN A 159 -7.92 -15.25 0.79
N GLU A 160 -7.98 -16.14 1.78
CA GLU A 160 -9.21 -16.40 2.51
C GLU A 160 -9.65 -15.22 3.39
N TRP A 161 -8.72 -14.40 3.87
CA TRP A 161 -9.04 -13.15 4.56
C TRP A 161 -9.56 -12.08 3.61
N ASP A 162 -9.00 -11.96 2.41
CA ASP A 162 -9.44 -10.98 1.41
C ASP A 162 -10.88 -11.20 0.94
N ARG A 163 -11.37 -12.45 0.97
CA ARG A 163 -12.78 -12.76 0.65
C ARG A 163 -13.74 -12.31 1.73
N LYS A 164 -13.25 -11.97 2.93
CA LYS A 164 -14.08 -11.56 4.06
C LYS A 164 -14.22 -10.05 4.06
N VAL A 165 -15.42 -9.59 3.76
CA VAL A 165 -15.79 -8.15 3.74
C VAL A 165 -16.02 -7.59 5.16
N ASN A 166 -15.96 -8.45 6.18
CA ASN A 166 -16.24 -8.10 7.57
C ASN A 166 -15.01 -7.49 8.26
N ASN A 167 -15.25 -6.80 9.37
CA ASN A 167 -14.21 -6.29 10.26
C ASN A 167 -13.13 -7.37 10.54
N ALA A 168 -11.85 -7.03 10.37
CA ALA A 168 -10.72 -7.94 10.56
C ALA A 168 -10.71 -8.64 11.94
N ALA A 169 -11.20 -7.97 12.99
CA ALA A 169 -11.36 -8.56 14.31
C ALA A 169 -12.31 -9.79 14.35
N THR A 170 -13.13 -9.99 13.32
CA THR A 170 -14.05 -11.14 13.23
C THR A 170 -13.39 -12.40 12.68
N TYR A 171 -12.38 -12.26 11.83
CA TYR A 171 -11.76 -13.40 11.15
C TYR A 171 -10.29 -13.63 11.52
N LEU A 172 -9.66 -12.65 12.18
CA LEU A 172 -8.30 -12.75 12.68
C LEU A 172 -8.33 -12.81 14.21
N PRO A 173 -8.18 -14.00 14.82
CA PRO A 173 -8.10 -14.14 16.27
C PRO A 173 -6.96 -13.31 16.87
N GLN A 174 -7.17 -12.75 18.06
CA GLN A 174 -6.19 -11.85 18.70
C GLN A 174 -4.83 -12.53 18.95
N ASP A 175 -4.84 -13.79 19.39
CA ASP A 175 -3.63 -14.58 19.59
C ASP A 175 -2.85 -14.81 18.29
N THR A 176 -3.57 -14.96 17.18
CA THR A 176 -3.01 -15.07 15.84
C THR A 176 -2.40 -13.74 15.43
N ALA A 177 -3.13 -12.62 15.55
CA ALA A 177 -2.65 -11.28 15.21
C ALA A 177 -1.35 -10.92 15.96
N LEU A 178 -1.28 -11.20 17.26
CA LEU A 178 -0.10 -10.92 18.11
C LEU A 178 1.15 -11.69 17.68
N ARG A 179 0.99 -12.88 17.10
CA ARG A 179 2.11 -13.73 16.66
C ARG A 179 2.43 -13.59 15.18
N LEU A 180 1.49 -13.05 14.40
CA LEU A 180 1.53 -13.07 12.95
C LEU A 180 2.77 -12.34 12.44
N GLU A 181 3.04 -11.13 12.93
CA GLU A 181 4.20 -10.36 12.49
C GLU A 181 5.51 -11.11 12.77
N LYS A 182 5.66 -11.70 13.96
CA LYS A 182 6.85 -12.48 14.30
C LYS A 182 7.01 -13.70 13.41
N ASN A 183 5.92 -14.42 13.12
CA ASN A 183 5.93 -15.57 12.23
C ASN A 183 6.32 -15.15 10.81
N MET A 184 5.73 -14.07 10.31
CA MET A 184 6.02 -13.52 8.98
C MET A 184 7.47 -13.04 8.85
N ALA A 185 8.00 -12.35 9.86
CA ALA A 185 9.40 -11.89 9.88
C ALA A 185 10.42 -13.05 9.91
N GLY A 186 10.03 -14.19 10.46
CA GLY A 186 10.83 -15.42 10.45
C GLY A 186 10.84 -16.15 9.11
N LEU A 187 9.83 -15.93 8.26
CA LEU A 187 9.69 -16.59 6.95
C LEU A 187 10.14 -15.71 5.80
N PHE A 188 9.84 -14.41 5.86
CA PHE A 188 9.96 -13.50 4.72
C PHE A 188 10.80 -12.27 5.04
N ALA A 189 11.49 -11.78 4.00
CA ALA A 189 12.21 -10.51 4.01
C ALA A 189 11.26 -9.35 4.35
N ASP A 190 11.80 -8.22 4.84
CA ASP A 190 10.98 -7.05 5.21
C ASP A 190 10.19 -6.48 4.03
N GLY A 191 10.76 -6.55 2.83
CA GLY A 191 10.11 -6.15 1.58
C GLY A 191 9.33 -7.27 0.88
N HIS A 192 8.84 -8.29 1.58
CA HIS A 192 8.05 -9.35 0.94
C HIS A 192 6.59 -8.94 0.77
N TRP A 193 6.02 -9.18 -0.40
CA TRP A 193 4.65 -8.78 -0.76
C TRP A 193 3.55 -9.33 0.17
N LEU A 194 3.68 -10.59 0.64
CA LEU A 194 2.75 -11.13 1.64
C LEU A 194 2.85 -10.43 3.00
N ARG A 195 4.01 -9.87 3.38
CA ARG A 195 4.12 -9.11 4.63
C ARG A 195 3.36 -7.80 4.55
N ASP A 196 3.40 -7.13 3.41
CA ASP A 196 2.57 -5.95 3.15
C ASP A 196 1.07 -6.30 3.19
N ARG A 197 0.65 -7.34 2.47
CA ARG A 197 -0.75 -7.77 2.43
C ARG A 197 -1.28 -8.12 3.82
N VAL A 198 -0.47 -8.83 4.61
CA VAL A 198 -0.77 -9.11 6.03
C VAL A 198 -0.80 -7.84 6.87
N ALA A 199 0.16 -6.92 6.69
CA ALA A 199 0.20 -5.66 7.42
C ALA A 199 -1.08 -4.83 7.21
N ARG A 200 -1.63 -4.78 5.99
CA ARG A 200 -2.91 -4.11 5.72
C ARG A 200 -4.08 -4.70 6.51
N HIS A 201 -4.13 -6.03 6.67
CA HIS A 201 -5.13 -6.66 7.54
C HIS A 201 -4.87 -6.37 9.03
N LEU A 202 -3.61 -6.30 9.46
CA LEU A 202 -3.26 -5.94 10.84
C LEU A 202 -3.62 -4.48 11.16
N VAL A 203 -3.44 -3.55 10.22
CA VAL A 203 -3.96 -2.17 10.36
C VAL A 203 -5.46 -2.19 10.64
N SER A 204 -6.23 -2.86 9.78
CA SER A 204 -7.69 -2.97 9.94
C SER A 204 -8.09 -3.63 11.27
N PHE A 205 -7.34 -4.64 11.70
CA PHE A 205 -7.57 -5.35 12.96
C PHE A 205 -7.35 -4.43 14.17
N TYR A 206 -6.22 -3.73 14.22
CA TYR A 206 -5.90 -2.85 15.35
C TYR A 206 -6.75 -1.58 15.37
N GLU A 207 -7.13 -1.04 14.20
CA GLU A 207 -8.12 0.04 14.12
C GLU A 207 -9.48 -0.37 14.71
N ALA A 208 -9.92 -1.60 14.45
CA ALA A 208 -11.16 -2.13 15.02
C ALA A 208 -11.13 -2.28 16.55
N LEU A 209 -9.93 -2.41 17.14
CA LEU A 209 -9.72 -2.47 18.59
C LEU A 209 -9.49 -1.09 19.21
N GLY A 210 -9.41 -0.01 18.41
CA GLY A 210 -9.01 1.31 18.88
C GLY A 210 -7.53 1.43 19.25
N ALA A 211 -6.71 0.48 18.81
CA ALA A 211 -5.28 0.37 19.08
C ALA A 211 -4.46 1.12 18.01
N ALA A 212 -4.54 2.46 18.03
CA ALA A 212 -3.99 3.31 16.98
C ALA A 212 -2.46 3.26 16.88
N GLU A 213 -1.75 3.12 18.00
CA GLU A 213 -0.28 3.04 18.03
C GLU A 213 0.22 1.77 17.32
N GLU A 214 -0.39 0.63 17.62
CA GLU A 214 -0.07 -0.64 16.97
C GLU A 214 -0.38 -0.59 15.47
N ALA A 215 -1.57 -0.06 15.11
CA ALA A 215 -1.96 0.10 13.71
C ALA A 215 -0.98 1.00 12.94
N LEU A 216 -0.52 2.10 13.56
CA LEU A 216 0.40 3.05 12.91
C LEU A 216 1.72 2.39 12.49
N SER A 217 2.26 1.49 13.32
CA SER A 217 3.50 0.77 12.98
C SER A 217 3.37 -0.05 11.69
N PHE A 218 2.21 -0.66 11.44
CA PHE A 218 1.93 -1.41 10.22
C PHE A 218 1.58 -0.49 9.05
N ALA A 219 0.85 0.60 9.28
CA ALA A 219 0.50 1.57 8.24
C ALA A 219 1.76 2.24 7.65
N THR A 220 2.71 2.65 8.50
CA THR A 220 4.01 3.19 8.06
C THR A 220 4.75 2.21 7.16
N ARG A 221 4.75 0.91 7.51
CA ARG A 221 5.37 -0.12 6.66
C ARG A 221 4.67 -0.30 5.32
N CYS A 222 3.34 -0.16 5.27
CA CYS A 222 2.58 -0.21 4.01
C CYS A 222 2.95 0.97 3.09
N VAL A 223 3.09 2.17 3.66
CA VAL A 223 3.57 3.37 2.94
C VAL A 223 4.97 3.13 2.37
N ASP A 224 5.93 2.73 3.22
CA ASP A 224 7.31 2.47 2.81
C ASP A 224 7.39 1.40 1.71
N PHE A 225 6.61 0.33 1.84
CA PHE A 225 6.56 -0.74 0.86
C PHE A 225 5.96 -0.27 -0.47
N ALA A 226 4.81 0.40 -0.44
CA ALA A 226 4.16 0.91 -1.65
C ALA A 226 5.08 1.89 -2.41
N ALA A 227 5.71 2.83 -1.71
CA ALA A 227 6.65 3.79 -2.28
C ALA A 227 7.87 3.11 -2.93
N LYS A 228 8.41 2.07 -2.28
CA LYS A 228 9.56 1.32 -2.78
C LYS A 228 9.23 0.46 -4.00
N VAL A 229 8.08 -0.22 -3.98
CA VAL A 229 7.71 -1.20 -5.01
C VAL A 229 7.15 -0.54 -6.25
N TYR A 230 6.42 0.55 -6.07
CA TYR A 230 5.81 1.29 -7.16
C TYR A 230 6.28 2.75 -7.13
N PRO A 231 7.43 3.06 -7.75
CA PRO A 231 7.90 4.44 -7.83
C PRO A 231 6.99 5.27 -8.76
N GLY A 232 6.52 6.41 -8.25
CA GLY A 232 5.61 7.32 -8.96
C GLY A 232 4.21 7.37 -8.33
N PHE A 233 3.24 7.92 -9.06
CA PHE A 233 1.87 8.03 -8.53
C PHE A 233 1.16 6.67 -8.54
N SER A 234 0.74 6.25 -7.34
CA SER A 234 -0.04 5.05 -7.06
C SER A 234 -1.23 5.42 -6.18
N ALA A 235 -2.44 4.96 -6.53
CA ALA A 235 -3.61 5.27 -5.71
C ALA A 235 -3.50 4.57 -4.35
N LEU A 236 -2.97 3.35 -4.34
CA LEU A 236 -2.74 2.59 -3.12
C LEU A 236 -1.69 3.25 -2.20
N HIS A 237 -0.63 3.84 -2.77
CA HIS A 237 0.32 4.61 -1.97
C HIS A 237 -0.37 5.82 -1.32
N ALA A 238 -1.18 6.56 -2.08
CA ALA A 238 -1.92 7.70 -1.56
C ALA A 238 -2.92 7.33 -0.46
N TRP A 239 -3.66 6.23 -0.61
CA TRP A 239 -4.58 5.75 0.44
C TRP A 239 -3.84 5.20 1.67
N SER A 240 -2.64 4.63 1.48
CA SER A 240 -1.78 4.23 2.60
C SER A 240 -1.29 5.44 3.39
N LEU A 241 -0.89 6.53 2.70
CA LEU A 241 -0.53 7.81 3.32
C LEU A 241 -1.71 8.41 4.08
N GLU A 242 -2.92 8.41 3.48
CA GLU A 242 -4.13 8.87 4.19
C GLU A 242 -4.35 8.07 5.48
N THR A 243 -4.28 6.75 5.41
CA THR A 243 -4.44 5.87 6.57
C THR A 243 -3.38 6.14 7.65
N GLN A 244 -2.12 6.34 7.24
CA GLN A 244 -1.03 6.70 8.15
C GLN A 244 -1.31 8.05 8.84
N GLY A 245 -1.70 9.07 8.08
CA GLY A 245 -2.04 10.39 8.61
C GLY A 245 -3.19 10.35 9.60
N ASP A 246 -4.27 9.62 9.27
CA ASP A 246 -5.40 9.38 10.16
C ASP A 246 -4.96 8.71 11.48
N LEU A 247 -4.05 7.74 11.42
CA LEU A 247 -3.54 7.04 12.59
C LEU A 247 -2.61 7.92 13.44
N ILE A 248 -1.74 8.73 12.83
CA ILE A 248 -0.91 9.71 13.56
C ILE A 248 -1.80 10.67 14.35
N LEU A 249 -2.86 11.19 13.72
CA LEU A 249 -3.84 12.05 14.39
C LEU A 249 -4.55 11.34 15.56
N ARG A 250 -5.00 10.10 15.38
CA ARG A 250 -5.65 9.33 16.44
C ARG A 250 -4.72 9.05 17.62
N VAL A 251 -3.45 8.74 17.38
CA VAL A 251 -2.42 8.60 18.43
C VAL A 251 -2.26 9.91 19.20
N ALA A 252 -2.33 11.05 18.51
CA ALA A 252 -2.31 12.37 19.12
C ALA A 252 -3.65 12.81 19.76
N GLY A 253 -4.66 11.92 19.79
CA GLY A 253 -5.95 12.16 20.44
C GLY A 253 -6.98 12.93 19.62
N PHE A 254 -6.74 13.13 18.32
CA PHE A 254 -7.72 13.75 17.43
C PHE A 254 -8.86 12.78 17.11
N GLY A 255 -10.07 13.33 16.96
CA GLY A 255 -11.16 12.64 16.27
C GLY A 255 -10.95 12.73 14.77
N VAL A 256 -11.01 11.61 14.05
CA VAL A 256 -10.81 11.59 12.59
C VAL A 256 -11.96 10.85 11.92
N GLY A 257 -12.72 11.58 11.12
CA GLY A 257 -13.76 11.06 10.25
C GLY A 257 -13.35 11.02 8.78
N PRO A 258 -14.28 10.63 7.88
CA PRO A 258 -14.00 10.54 6.45
C PRO A 258 -13.63 11.88 5.83
N ASP A 259 -14.26 12.95 6.29
CA ASP A 259 -14.24 14.30 5.72
C ASP A 259 -13.94 15.39 6.75
N HIS A 260 -13.68 15.02 8.01
CA HIS A 260 -13.46 15.97 9.10
C HIS A 260 -12.39 15.50 10.08
N VAL A 261 -11.77 16.48 10.74
CA VAL A 261 -10.83 16.30 11.83
C VAL A 261 -11.34 17.11 13.02
N GLU A 262 -11.35 16.51 14.20
CA GLU A 262 -11.72 17.15 15.45
C GLU A 262 -10.49 17.28 16.34
N ALA A 263 -10.17 18.51 16.73
CA ALA A 263 -9.02 18.78 17.57
C ALA A 263 -9.22 18.24 19.01
N PRO A 264 -8.17 17.65 19.60
CA PRO A 264 -8.14 17.42 21.04
C PRO A 264 -8.10 18.77 21.79
N GLY A 265 -8.23 18.72 23.11
CA GLY A 265 -8.19 19.92 23.97
C GLY A 265 -6.90 20.75 23.85
N SER A 266 -5.79 20.14 23.41
CA SER A 266 -4.54 20.82 23.08
C SER A 266 -3.97 20.25 21.78
N VAL A 267 -3.68 21.11 20.82
CA VAL A 267 -3.13 20.70 19.51
C VAL A 267 -1.60 20.78 19.51
N ASP A 268 -0.96 19.67 19.16
CA ASP A 268 0.47 19.63 18.90
C ASP A 268 0.77 20.14 17.48
N ALA A 269 1.53 21.24 17.41
CA ALA A 269 1.92 21.87 16.16
C ALA A 269 2.87 20.99 15.32
N GLU A 270 3.63 20.08 15.94
CA GLU A 270 4.50 19.16 15.23
C GLU A 270 3.70 18.09 14.50
N VAL A 271 2.78 17.44 15.20
CA VAL A 271 1.81 16.48 14.63
C VAL A 271 1.04 17.10 13.46
N CYS A 272 0.54 18.33 13.66
CA CYS A 272 -0.12 19.10 12.62
C CYS A 272 0.73 19.25 11.34
N ARG A 273 2.01 19.61 11.49
CA ARG A 273 2.92 19.80 10.35
C ARG A 273 3.21 18.49 9.64
N GLU A 274 3.49 17.44 10.41
CA GLU A 274 3.77 16.09 9.90
C GLU A 274 2.60 15.57 9.06
N VAL A 275 1.39 15.52 9.65
CA VAL A 275 0.21 14.99 8.96
C VAL A 275 -0.21 15.86 7.78
N THR A 276 -0.06 17.18 7.89
CA THR A 276 -0.28 18.07 6.74
C THR A 276 0.65 17.71 5.58
N GLY A 277 1.91 17.34 5.84
CA GLY A 277 2.85 16.86 4.84
C GLY A 277 2.36 15.56 4.19
N VAL A 278 2.03 14.56 5.01
CA VAL A 278 1.51 13.26 4.57
C VAL A 278 0.26 13.40 3.68
N TYR A 279 -0.73 14.16 4.13
CA TYR A 279 -1.94 14.41 3.33
C TYR A 279 -1.67 15.23 2.06
N SER A 280 -0.66 16.10 2.07
CA SER A 280 -0.28 16.84 0.86
C SER A 280 0.26 15.90 -0.21
N GLU A 281 1.12 14.95 0.17
CA GLU A 281 1.66 13.94 -0.74
C GLU A 281 0.55 13.03 -1.30
N ALA A 282 -0.36 12.56 -0.43
CA ALA A 282 -1.54 11.79 -0.85
C ALA A 282 -2.42 12.58 -1.84
N ALA A 283 -2.67 13.87 -1.54
CA ALA A 283 -3.47 14.74 -2.40
C ALA A 283 -2.80 15.00 -3.75
N GLU A 284 -1.48 15.15 -3.81
CA GLU A 284 -0.74 15.30 -5.07
C GLU A 284 -0.90 14.07 -5.96
N ALA A 285 -0.74 12.87 -5.39
CA ALA A 285 -0.93 11.62 -6.12
C ALA A 285 -2.38 11.46 -6.62
N LEU A 286 -3.37 11.66 -5.75
CA LEU A 286 -4.78 11.53 -6.14
C LEU A 286 -5.21 12.57 -7.17
N ARG A 287 -4.69 13.81 -7.08
CA ARG A 287 -4.95 14.84 -8.09
C ARG A 287 -4.39 14.46 -9.45
N ALA A 288 -3.17 13.92 -9.49
CA ALA A 288 -2.54 13.49 -10.74
C ALA A 288 -3.31 12.33 -11.37
N LEU A 289 -3.72 11.36 -10.55
CA LEU A 289 -4.38 10.14 -11.01
C LEU A 289 -5.85 10.37 -11.40
N PHE A 290 -6.62 11.13 -10.63
CA PHE A 290 -8.07 11.23 -10.79
C PHE A 290 -8.55 12.64 -11.20
N GLY A 291 -7.75 13.69 -10.96
CA GLY A 291 -8.11 15.08 -11.22
C GLY A 291 -8.51 15.87 -9.97
N ALA A 292 -8.65 17.19 -10.13
CA ALA A 292 -8.88 18.13 -9.03
C ALA A 292 -10.34 18.16 -8.51
N ASP A 293 -11.26 17.57 -9.26
CA ASP A 293 -12.69 17.56 -8.92
C ASP A 293 -13.18 16.16 -8.50
N HIS A 294 -12.29 15.16 -8.55
CA HIS A 294 -12.64 13.78 -8.20
C HIS A 294 -12.79 13.61 -6.68
N GLU A 295 -13.77 12.81 -6.24
CA GLU A 295 -14.12 12.63 -4.83
C GLU A 295 -12.92 12.24 -3.95
N PHE A 296 -12.06 11.32 -4.41
CA PHE A 296 -10.86 10.91 -3.67
C PHE A 296 -9.90 12.08 -3.41
N TYR A 297 -9.68 12.96 -4.39
CA TYR A 297 -8.84 14.13 -4.19
C TYR A 297 -9.53 15.17 -3.29
N VAL A 298 -10.82 15.40 -3.50
CA VAL A 298 -11.62 16.36 -2.72
C VAL A 298 -11.62 15.97 -1.25
N ALA A 299 -11.87 14.70 -0.92
CA ALA A 299 -11.90 14.20 0.45
C ALA A 299 -10.56 14.45 1.19
N ILE A 300 -9.43 14.05 0.59
CA ILE A 300 -8.12 14.24 1.22
C ILE A 300 -7.71 15.71 1.31
N ARG A 301 -8.09 16.53 0.31
CA ARG A 301 -7.87 17.98 0.31
C ARG A 301 -8.62 18.63 1.46
N ASP A 302 -9.90 18.30 1.62
CA ASP A 302 -10.77 18.90 2.64
C ASP A 302 -10.30 18.49 4.04
N LYS A 303 -9.92 17.22 4.23
CA LYS A 303 -9.30 16.74 5.48
C LYS A 303 -8.00 17.49 5.83
N ARG A 304 -7.12 17.69 4.84
CA ARG A 304 -5.88 18.46 4.98
C ARG A 304 -6.13 19.93 5.33
N ASP A 305 -7.07 20.56 4.65
CA ASP A 305 -7.35 21.98 4.84
C ASP A 305 -8.05 22.23 6.19
N ALA A 306 -8.95 21.34 6.61
CA ALA A 306 -9.54 21.34 7.96
C ALA A 306 -8.46 21.21 9.06
N LEU A 307 -7.50 20.29 8.90
CA LEU A 307 -6.37 20.17 9.83
C LEU A 307 -5.58 21.49 9.91
N ARG A 308 -5.23 22.08 8.76
CA ARG A 308 -4.50 23.37 8.72
C ARG A 308 -5.24 24.47 9.47
N GLU A 309 -6.55 24.60 9.26
CA GLU A 309 -7.37 25.59 9.95
C GLU A 309 -7.31 25.42 11.46
N LEU A 310 -7.49 24.19 11.97
CA LEU A 310 -7.39 23.88 13.40
C LEU A 310 -6.03 24.27 13.99
N CYS A 311 -4.95 23.94 13.29
CA CYS A 311 -3.59 24.23 13.76
C CYS A 311 -3.32 25.75 13.79
N THR A 312 -3.88 26.52 12.85
CA THR A 312 -3.76 27.99 12.87
C THR A 312 -4.63 28.67 13.94
N ALA A 313 -5.84 28.15 14.19
CA ALA A 313 -6.75 28.69 15.19
C ALA A 313 -6.20 28.53 16.62
N ASN A 314 -5.59 27.37 16.91
CA ASN A 314 -4.99 27.10 18.22
C ASN A 314 -3.65 27.82 18.41
N GLY A 315 -2.89 28.08 17.36
CA GLY A 315 -1.69 28.93 17.42
C GLY A 315 -1.97 30.38 17.83
N ARG A 316 -3.22 30.86 17.69
CA ARG A 316 -3.64 32.21 18.14
C ARG A 316 -4.06 32.26 19.61
N GLN A 317 -4.22 31.12 20.28
CA GLN A 317 -4.49 31.04 21.71
C GLN A 317 -3.18 30.89 22.50
N SER A 318 -2.33 31.93 22.49
CA SER A 318 -1.26 32.05 23.49
C SER A 318 -1.80 32.57 24.83
N PRO A 319 -1.15 32.21 25.96
CA PRO A 319 -1.75 32.22 27.29
C PRO A 319 -2.22 33.62 27.69
N LYS A 320 -3.43 33.72 28.24
CA LYS A 320 -3.80 34.88 29.03
C LYS A 320 -2.76 35.01 30.13
N ASP A 321 -1.91 36.01 30.01
CA ASP A 321 -1.09 36.53 31.09
C ASP A 321 -1.98 36.69 32.32
N VAL A 322 -1.86 35.74 33.25
CA VAL A 322 -2.33 35.92 34.62
C VAL A 322 -1.31 36.85 35.27
N THR A 323 -1.33 38.14 34.88
CA THR A 323 -0.74 39.18 35.71
C THR A 323 -1.60 39.25 36.96
N ASN A 324 -1.20 38.47 37.95
CA ASN A 324 -1.69 38.52 39.31
C ASN A 324 -1.28 39.89 39.86
N ARG A 325 -2.17 40.88 39.71
CA ARG A 325 -1.98 42.22 40.22
C ARG A 325 -2.19 42.14 41.73
N ALA A 326 -1.11 41.92 42.46
CA ALA A 326 -1.07 42.07 43.90
C ALA A 326 -1.62 43.46 44.26
N LYS A 327 -2.67 43.47 45.09
CA LYS A 327 -3.17 44.69 45.72
C LYS A 327 -2.11 45.18 46.71
N PRO A 328 -1.77 46.48 46.76
CA PRO A 328 -0.98 47.02 47.86
C PRO A 328 -1.82 47.00 49.13
N GLU A 329 -1.21 46.56 50.22
CA GLU A 329 -1.73 46.69 51.58
C GLU A 329 -1.94 48.17 51.91
N GLU A 330 -3.15 48.53 52.30
CA GLU A 330 -3.44 49.80 52.96
C GLU A 330 -3.10 49.66 54.44
N THR A 331 -2.09 50.39 54.87
CA THR A 331 -1.78 50.66 56.27
C THR A 331 -2.71 51.74 56.82
N TRP A 332 -3.42 51.41 57.89
CA TRP A 332 -3.79 52.32 58.99
C TRP A 332 -3.59 51.57 60.30
#